data_AF-A0A1F5H2J8-F1
#
_entry.id   AF-A0A1F5H2J8-F1
#
_cell.length_a   1.000
_cell.length_b   1.000
_cell.length_c   1.000
_cell.angle_alpha   90.00
_cell.angle_beta   90.00
_cell.angle_gamma   90.00
#
_symmetry.space_group_name_H-M   'P 1'
#
loop_
_entity.id
_entity.type
_entity.pdbx_description
1 polymer ?
#
loop_
_entity_poly.entity_id
_entity_poly.type
_entity_poly.pdbx_seq_one_letter_code
_entity_poly.pdbx_strand_id
1 'polypeptide(L)'
;MAEKKEIPQKTIINASTIIGSAYSQLASVTVTNIDMTIEFIFINPRDPSSGQVVSRVTLPKKVGLKLAEVIVNTNKINEKRRSEKK
;
A
#
# COMPACT_ATOMS: atom_id res chain seq x y z
N MET A 1 33.52 38.18 7.79
CA MET A 1 32.84 37.30 6.81
C MET A 1 31.44 37.04 7.35
N ALA A 2 30.40 37.48 6.65
CA ALA A 2 29.02 37.33 7.11
C ALA A 2 28.45 35.98 6.61
N GLU A 3 27.99 35.14 7.53
CA GLU A 3 27.26 33.90 7.21
C GLU A 3 26.01 34.22 6.40
N LYS A 4 25.95 33.72 5.16
CA LYS A 4 24.72 33.70 4.37
C LYS A 4 23.79 32.65 4.99
N LYS A 5 22.75 33.10 5.70
CA LYS A 5 21.63 32.22 6.08
C LYS A 5 20.93 31.73 4.80
N GLU A 6 21.01 30.43 4.54
CA GLU A 6 20.24 29.80 3.47
C GLU A 6 18.74 29.92 3.80
N ILE A 7 18.02 30.66 2.98
CA ILE A 7 16.56 30.77 3.09
C ILE A 7 15.99 29.44 2.61
N PRO A 8 15.20 28.71 3.42
CA PRO A 8 14.63 27.44 3.00
C PRO A 8 13.82 27.63 1.72
N GLN A 9 14.11 26.84 0.69
CA GLN A 9 13.38 26.89 -0.57
C GLN A 9 11.88 26.69 -0.29
N LYS A 10 11.10 27.73 -0.57
CA LYS A 10 9.65 27.70 -0.41
C LYS A 10 9.07 26.84 -1.53
N THR A 11 8.79 25.57 -1.24
CA THR A 11 8.08 24.68 -2.17
C THR A 11 6.64 25.15 -2.32
N ILE A 12 6.30 25.72 -3.47
CA ILE A 12 4.92 26.06 -3.82
C ILE A 12 4.25 24.78 -4.32
N ILE A 13 3.46 24.15 -3.46
CA ILE A 13 2.66 22.97 -3.82
C ILE A 13 1.33 23.46 -4.40
N ASN A 14 1.05 23.15 -5.67
CA ASN A 14 -0.26 23.40 -6.27
C ASN A 14 -1.32 22.62 -5.49
N ALA A 15 -2.37 23.28 -4.99
CA ALA A 15 -3.42 22.70 -4.16
C ALA A 15 -4.26 21.61 -4.85
N SER A 16 -4.14 21.48 -6.17
CA SER A 16 -4.69 20.38 -6.99
C SER A 16 -3.71 19.21 -7.18
N THR A 17 -2.53 19.28 -6.57
CA THR A 17 -1.64 18.13 -6.41
C THR A 17 -2.18 17.29 -5.26
N ILE A 18 -2.80 16.15 -5.57
CA ILE A 18 -3.08 15.13 -4.57
C ILE A 18 -1.72 14.53 -4.15
N ILE A 19 -1.08 15.16 -3.16
CA ILE A 19 -0.02 14.49 -2.40
C ILE A 19 -0.74 13.53 -1.45
N GLY A 20 -0.89 12.28 -1.88
CA GLY A 20 -1.42 11.23 -1.00
C GLY A 20 -2.50 10.33 -1.59
N SER A 21 -2.24 9.64 -2.70
CA SER A 21 -3.03 8.45 -3.02
C SER A 21 -2.14 7.22 -3.26
N ALA A 22 -2.14 6.29 -2.31
CA ALA A 22 -2.18 4.85 -2.58
C ALA A 22 -1.06 4.23 -3.44
N TYR A 23 0.20 4.57 -3.18
CA TYR A 23 1.32 4.17 -4.04
C TYR A 23 1.99 2.83 -3.69
N SER A 24 1.26 1.89 -3.10
CA SER A 24 1.77 0.52 -3.01
C SER A 24 0.68 -0.46 -3.39
N GLN A 25 0.73 -0.95 -4.62
CA GLN A 25 -0.14 -2.04 -5.05
C GLN A 25 0.45 -3.34 -4.51
N LEU A 26 -0.42 -4.22 -4.01
CA LEU A 26 -0.03 -5.59 -3.71
C LEU A 26 0.34 -6.24 -5.04
N ALA A 27 1.63 -6.40 -5.28
CA ALA A 27 2.15 -6.72 -6.59
C ALA A 27 2.51 -8.21 -6.71
N SER A 28 2.87 -8.84 -5.60
CA SER A 28 3.23 -10.25 -5.56
C SER A 28 2.81 -10.89 -4.25
N VAL A 29 2.26 -12.10 -4.36
CA VAL A 29 2.06 -13.01 -3.23
C VAL A 29 2.84 -14.27 -3.55
N THR A 30 3.84 -14.55 -2.73
CA THR A 30 4.58 -15.82 -2.80
C THR A 30 4.15 -16.70 -1.65
N VAL A 31 3.80 -17.95 -1.95
CA VAL A 31 3.38 -18.93 -0.93
C VAL A 31 4.31 -20.12 -1.00
N THR A 32 4.94 -20.46 0.11
CA THR A 32 5.71 -21.68 0.26
C THR A 32 4.95 -22.68 1.14
N ASN A 33 5.60 -23.82 1.43
CA ASN A 33 5.05 -24.80 2.36
C ASN A 33 4.94 -24.28 3.80
N ILE A 34 5.77 -23.28 4.16
CA ILE A 34 5.97 -22.86 5.54
C ILE A 34 5.46 -21.44 5.76
N ASP A 35 5.62 -20.56 4.78
CA ASP A 35 5.33 -19.14 4.89
C ASP A 35 4.63 -18.58 3.65
N MET A 36 4.12 -17.36 3.80
CA MET A 36 3.55 -16.54 2.75
C MET A 36 4.21 -15.17 2.84
N THR A 37 4.65 -14.64 1.71
CA THR A 37 5.22 -13.30 1.59
C THR A 37 4.34 -12.45 0.68
N ILE A 38 3.97 -11.28 1.17
CA ILE A 38 3.22 -10.25 0.44
C ILE A 38 4.16 -9.09 0.17
N GLU A 39 4.29 -8.72 -1.10
CA GLU A 39 5.13 -7.62 -1.53
C GLU A 39 4.30 -6.46 -2.05
N PHE A 40 4.60 -5.29 -1.53
CA PHE A 40 3.99 -4.04 -1.92
C PHE A 40 5.02 -3.25 -2.74
N ILE A 41 4.65 -2.92 -3.96
CA ILE A 41 5.53 -2.23 -4.90
C ILE A 41 4.94 -0.86 -5.20
N PHE A 42 5.81 0.15 -5.14
CA PHE A 42 5.56 1.46 -5.70
C PHE A 42 6.00 1.48 -7.16
N ILE A 43 5.05 1.72 -8.06
CA ILE A 43 5.34 1.97 -9.47
C ILE A 43 5.30 3.48 -9.68
N ASN A 44 6.37 4.02 -10.25
CA ASN A 44 6.43 5.45 -10.54
C ASN A 44 5.42 5.80 -11.64
N PRO A 45 4.44 6.70 -11.41
CA PRO A 45 3.44 7.04 -12.42
C PRO A 45 4.04 7.73 -13.66
N ARG A 46 5.25 8.31 -13.55
CA ARG A 46 5.96 8.95 -14.68
C ARG A 46 6.82 7.97 -15.48
N ASP A 47 7.13 6.81 -14.91
CA ASP A 47 7.87 5.74 -15.57
C ASP A 47 7.32 4.38 -15.09
N PRO A 48 6.29 3.85 -15.78
CA PRO A 48 5.65 2.60 -15.39
C PRO A 48 6.53 1.35 -15.57
N SER A 49 7.68 1.50 -16.23
CA SER A 49 8.62 0.39 -16.46
C SER A 49 9.50 0.09 -15.25
N SER A 50 9.54 1.00 -14.27
CA SER A 50 10.30 0.83 -13.04
C SER A 50 9.41 0.81 -11.79
N GLY A 51 9.59 -0.25 -10.98
CA GLY A 51 8.91 -0.43 -9.70
C GLY A 51 9.92 -0.65 -8.58
N GLN A 52 9.62 -0.13 -7.39
CA GLN A 52 10.42 -0.33 -6.19
C GLN A 52 9.60 -1.03 -5.11
N VAL A 53 10.16 -2.09 -4.52
CA VAL A 53 9.55 -2.75 -3.36
C VAL A 53 9.64 -1.79 -2.17
N VAL A 54 8.48 -1.36 -1.68
CA VAL A 54 8.38 -0.42 -0.55
C VAL A 54 8.09 -1.13 0.76
N SER A 55 7.46 -2.31 0.71
CA SER A 55 7.23 -3.13 1.89
C SER A 55 7.14 -4.61 1.52
N ARG A 56 7.69 -5.45 2.40
CA ARG A 56 7.61 -6.90 2.32
C ARG A 56 7.14 -7.43 3.66
N VAL A 57 6.06 -8.20 3.65
CA VAL A 57 5.50 -8.81 4.85
C VAL A 57 5.53 -10.32 4.68
N THR A 58 6.32 -11.00 5.50
CA THR A 58 6.38 -12.46 5.54
C THR A 58 5.68 -12.97 6.78
N LEU A 59 4.74 -13.90 6.59
CA LEU A 59 3.90 -14.47 7.63
C LEU A 59 3.99 -16.00 7.59
N PRO A 60 3.94 -16.68 8.75
CA PRO A 60 3.74 -18.12 8.76
C PRO A 60 2.44 -18.47 8.05
N LYS A 61 2.44 -19.57 7.28
CA LYS A 61 1.28 -19.99 6.45
C LYS A 61 -0.04 -20.05 7.22
N LYS A 62 -0.01 -20.54 8.47
CA LYS A 62 -1.19 -20.60 9.35
C LYS A 62 -1.79 -19.22 9.63
N VAL A 63 -0.95 -18.21 9.83
CA VAL A 63 -1.38 -16.82 10.06
C VAL A 63 -1.96 -16.22 8.79
N GLY A 64 -1.31 -16.46 7.64
CA GLY A 64 -1.82 -16.01 6.34
C GLY A 64 -3.19 -16.57 5.99
N LEU A 65 -3.42 -17.87 6.25
CA LEU A 65 -4.73 -18.50 6.04
C LEU A 65 -5.82 -17.89 6.93
N LYS A 66 -5.51 -17.67 8.21
CA LYS A 66 -6.46 -17.05 9.14
C LYS A 66 -6.80 -15.61 8.76
N LEU A 67 -5.83 -14.85 8.27
CA LEU A 67 -6.06 -13.51 7.75
C LEU A 67 -7.00 -13.54 6.54
N ALA A 68 -6.76 -14.45 5.59
CA ALA A 68 -7.62 -14.59 4.40
C ALA A 68 -9.08 -14.92 4.79
N GLU A 69 -9.26 -15.85 5.73
CA GLU A 69 -10.59 -16.23 6.23
C GLU A 69 -11.32 -15.02 6.87
N VAL A 70 -10.62 -14.25 7.72
CA VAL A 70 -11.18 -13.05 8.35
C VAL A 70 -11.59 -12.00 7.32
N ILE A 71 -10.78 -11.79 6.28
CA ILE A 71 -11.10 -10.85 5.20
C ILE A 71 -12.36 -11.29 4.46
N VAL A 72 -12.44 -12.56 4.06
CA VAL A 72 -13.61 -13.11 3.35
C VAL A 72 -14.88 -12.99 4.19
N ASN A 73 -14.81 -13.35 5.48
CA ASN A 73 -15.96 -13.26 6.38
C ASN A 73 -16.41 -11.80 6.59
N THR A 74 -15.46 -10.88 6.73
CA THR A 74 -15.77 -9.44 6.86
C THR A 74 -16.45 -8.90 5.61
N ASN A 75 -16.00 -9.29 4.42
CA ASN A 75 -16.63 -8.88 3.17
C ASN A 75 -18.07 -9.39 3.06
N LYS A 76 -18.31 -10.67 3.38
CA LYS A 76 -19.67 -11.25 3.43
C LYS A 76 -20.60 -10.49 4.38
N ILE A 77 -20.11 -10.14 5.57
CA ILE A 77 -20.90 -9.35 6.55
C ILE A 77 -21.25 -7.96 5.97
N ASN A 78 -20.29 -7.31 5.32
CA ASN A 78 -20.50 -5.98 4.73
C ASN A 78 -21.45 -6.00 3.54
N GLU A 79 -21.38 -7.03 2.69
CA GLU A 79 -22.31 -7.23 1.58
C GLU A 79 -23.74 -7.43 2.08
N LYS A 80 -23.92 -8.29 3.10
CA LYS A 80 -25.23 -8.52 3.72
C LYS A 80 -25.84 -7.24 4.29
N ARG A 81 -25.03 -6.41 4.98
CA ARG A 81 -25.46 -5.10 5.49
C ARG A 81 -25.84 -4.11 4.40
N ARG A 82 -25.24 -4.21 3.21
CA ARG A 82 -25.59 -3.36 2.05
C ARG A 82 -26.88 -3.80 1.38
N SER A 83 -27.15 -5.12 1.31
CA SER A 83 -28.40 -5.64 0.76
C SER A 83 -29.61 -5.38 1.65
N GLU A 84 -29.46 -5.35 2.97
CA GLU A 84 -30.55 -5.08 3.93
C GLU A 84 -30.94 -3.59 4.01
N LYS A 85 -30.13 -2.69 3.45
CA LYS A 85 -30.37 -1.23 3.40
C LYS A 85 -30.96 -0.74 2.07
N LYS A 86 -31.18 -1.63 1.11
CA LYS A 86 -31.86 -1.36 -0.16
C LYS A 86 -33.29 -1.88 -0.07
#